data_AF-A0A5J9VX74-F1
#
_entry.id   AF-A0A5J9VX74-F1
#
_cell.length_a   1.000
_cell.length_b   1.000
_cell.length_c   1.000
_cell.angle_alpha   90.00
_cell.angle_beta   90.00
_cell.angle_gamma   90.00
#
_symmetry.space_group_name_H-M   'P 1'
#
loop_
_entity.id
_entity.type
_entity.pdbx_description
1 polymer ?
#
loop_
_entity_poly.entity_id
_entity_poly.type
_entity_poly.pdbx_seq_one_letter_code
_entity_poly.pdbx_strand_id
1 'polypeptide(L)'
;MSAVLVRNPNDHFISLWIFFEDAPVSKQRRLVAGLGVQWTPTFRTLDGKTPVPATLQLCVGDRCLVFHLAQAYAIPEALRRFLADQRITFLGSGSAYDCRTLWDHFGLSVGCGRELRAMLGVGNASMEAMADRFLGYPGVSKSWNVAVSAWDAPRLSMDQVEYAAVDAYLAFRLGVHLCLYTDGPEYLGHSEAVLDDGEEVLGEDDWYEQDYGYGCDMDDDVEEVLGEDDWYDEDYGYGCDMDDDRDEVRGEDDWYEQDYGYGCDMDVDGEEVLGEDDWGPIAGVPVQTTVTSRPGTARQWVRATSWRLRSGAGLTVGMGVQWAPSSRAAGAAAPPRAATLQLCAENRCLVFQLAQAGAVPDALRRFMTDRRVTFAGYDVGSDCRKLRAGHGLDVASTMELRGASGKDVAASVEEMAARLLGLQGVEKTEKIGASKWDVAKLSKKQVRYACTDAYVSWRLGVHLRGGGGKKSSREESDEMAVANQQEEN
;
A
#
# COMPACT_ATOMS: atom_id res chain seq x y z
N MET A 1 1.04 6.05 0.85
CA MET A 1 2.49 6.05 1.11
C MET A 1 3.06 7.39 0.66
N SER A 2 3.90 7.99 1.48
CA SER A 2 4.71 9.17 1.18
C SER A 2 6.16 8.73 1.05
N ALA A 3 6.88 9.24 0.05
CA ALA A 3 8.28 8.89 -0.16
C ALA A 3 9.12 10.17 -0.16
N VAL A 4 10.27 10.12 0.51
CA VAL A 4 11.27 11.19 0.48
C VAL A 4 12.58 10.61 -0.04
N LEU A 5 13.09 11.21 -1.12
CA LEU A 5 14.42 10.94 -1.63
C LEU A 5 15.44 11.82 -0.89
N VAL A 6 16.47 11.20 -0.34
CA VAL A 6 17.58 11.88 0.33
C VAL A 6 18.92 11.41 -0.21
N ARG A 7 19.91 12.31 -0.22
CA ARG A 7 21.29 11.99 -0.62
C ARG A 7 22.26 12.15 0.53
N ASN A 8 22.12 13.28 1.23
CA ASN A 8 22.99 13.65 2.34
C ASN A 8 22.15 14.23 3.49
N PRO A 9 21.22 13.45 4.07
CA PRO A 9 20.47 13.91 5.23
C PRO A 9 21.39 14.05 6.44
N ASN A 10 21.07 14.95 7.37
CA ASN A 10 21.76 15.00 8.67
C ASN A 10 21.08 14.07 9.69
N ASP A 11 21.74 13.83 10.83
CA ASP A 11 21.21 12.98 11.91
C ASP A 11 19.86 13.47 12.46
N HIS A 12 19.65 14.79 12.48
CA HIS A 12 18.39 15.37 12.97
C HIS A 12 17.22 15.01 12.06
N PHE A 13 17.40 15.14 10.74
CA PHE A 13 16.40 14.74 9.75
C PHE A 13 16.07 13.25 9.87
N ILE A 14 17.09 12.39 9.94
CA ILE A 14 16.88 10.94 10.10
C ILE A 14 16.16 10.62 11.41
N SER A 15 16.53 11.28 12.52
CA SER A 15 15.87 11.09 13.81
C SER A 15 14.40 11.50 13.76
N LEU A 16 14.06 12.64 13.15
CA LEU A 16 12.66 13.06 12.95
C LEU A 16 11.89 12.10 12.03
N TRP A 17 12.56 11.57 11.01
CA TRP A 17 11.95 10.55 10.17
C TRP A 17 11.68 9.26 10.95
N ILE A 18 12.56 8.83 11.85
CA ILE A 18 12.38 7.63 12.69
C ILE A 18 11.29 7.83 13.75
N PHE A 19 11.36 8.91 14.53
CA PHE A 19 10.49 9.17 15.68
C PHE A 19 9.22 9.92 15.26
N PHE A 20 8.16 9.18 14.95
CA PHE A 20 6.82 9.72 14.74
C PHE A 20 5.79 8.89 15.51
N GLU A 21 4.77 9.56 16.02
CA GLU A 21 3.60 8.96 16.69
C GLU A 21 2.88 8.04 15.69
N ASP A 22 2.65 6.75 16.01
CA ASP A 22 1.95 5.73 15.18
C ASP A 22 2.79 4.68 14.41
N ALA A 23 4.04 4.40 14.80
CA ALA A 23 4.76 3.25 14.23
C ALA A 23 4.23 1.92 14.80
N PRO A 24 3.66 0.99 13.99
CA PRO A 24 3.04 -0.23 14.52
C PRO A 24 4.09 -1.16 15.13
N VAL A 25 3.73 -1.70 16.29
CA VAL A 25 4.59 -2.55 17.10
C VAL A 25 4.09 -3.99 16.97
N SER A 26 4.97 -4.93 16.63
CA SER A 26 4.64 -6.36 16.52
C SER A 26 4.13 -6.92 17.85
N LYS A 27 3.51 -8.13 17.82
CA LYS A 27 3.04 -8.87 19.01
C LYS A 27 4.13 -9.07 20.10
N GLN A 28 5.41 -8.96 19.73
CA GLN A 28 6.57 -9.05 20.63
C GLN A 28 7.12 -7.68 21.09
N ARG A 29 6.38 -6.59 20.85
CA ARG A 29 6.83 -5.21 21.07
C ARG A 29 8.03 -4.75 20.20
N ARG A 30 8.23 -5.34 19.01
CA ARG A 30 9.31 -4.96 18.07
C ARG A 30 8.76 -4.10 16.92
N LEU A 31 9.45 -3.01 16.58
CA LEU A 31 9.06 -2.17 15.44
C LEU A 31 9.26 -2.96 14.14
N VAL A 32 8.36 -2.81 13.17
CA VAL A 32 8.52 -3.41 11.83
C VAL A 32 8.93 -2.34 10.82
N ALA A 33 9.94 -2.64 10.02
CA ALA A 33 10.37 -1.80 8.91
C ALA A 33 10.51 -2.63 7.63
N GLY A 34 10.03 -2.10 6.52
CA GLY A 34 10.37 -2.62 5.20
C GLY A 34 11.76 -2.16 4.81
N LEU A 35 12.55 -3.04 4.20
CA LEU A 35 13.90 -2.81 3.74
C LEU A 35 14.02 -3.28 2.29
N GLY A 36 14.65 -2.45 1.46
CA GLY A 36 15.00 -2.80 0.09
C GLY A 36 16.32 -2.12 -0.30
N VAL A 37 17.01 -2.74 -1.24
CA VAL A 37 18.27 -2.25 -1.78
C VAL A 37 18.24 -2.42 -3.28
N GLN A 38 18.83 -1.47 -4.00
CA GLN A 38 18.90 -1.52 -5.45
C GLN A 38 20.25 -1.03 -5.94
N TRP A 39 20.73 -1.64 -7.01
CA TRP A 39 22.02 -1.41 -7.63
C TRP A 39 21.87 -1.33 -9.16
N THR A 40 22.85 -0.74 -9.82
CA THR A 40 22.96 -0.77 -11.28
C THR A 40 23.45 -2.17 -11.71
N PRO A 41 22.73 -2.87 -12.61
CA PRO A 41 23.18 -4.17 -13.11
C PRO A 41 24.51 -4.07 -13.84
N THR A 42 25.44 -4.95 -13.49
CA THR A 42 26.71 -5.14 -14.20
C THR A 42 26.60 -6.39 -15.08
N PHE A 43 26.42 -6.21 -16.40
CA PHE A 43 26.26 -7.32 -17.36
C PHE A 43 27.53 -8.16 -17.60
N ARG A 44 28.65 -7.84 -16.91
CA ARG A 44 29.93 -8.58 -17.01
C ARG A 44 30.66 -8.60 -15.67
N THR A 45 30.34 -9.55 -14.79
CA THR A 45 31.22 -9.87 -13.65
C THR A 45 32.06 -11.09 -14.00
N LEU A 46 33.16 -10.87 -14.73
CA LEU A 46 34.23 -11.86 -14.88
C LEU A 46 35.01 -12.06 -13.56
N ASP A 47 34.84 -11.15 -12.58
CA ASP A 47 35.69 -11.07 -11.39
C ASP A 47 34.94 -11.37 -10.07
N GLY A 48 33.70 -11.87 -10.11
CA GLY A 48 32.95 -12.30 -8.91
C GLY A 48 32.63 -11.20 -7.88
N LYS A 49 32.80 -9.91 -8.20
CA LYS A 49 32.50 -8.80 -7.28
C LYS A 49 31.01 -8.47 -7.26
N THR A 50 30.44 -8.34 -6.07
CA THR A 50 29.04 -7.90 -5.88
C THR A 50 28.86 -6.44 -6.30
N PRO A 51 27.77 -6.09 -6.99
CA PRO A 51 27.50 -4.71 -7.38
C PRO A 51 27.32 -3.82 -6.13
N VAL A 52 27.88 -2.60 -6.18
CA VAL A 52 27.79 -1.64 -5.08
C VAL A 52 26.32 -1.20 -4.92
N PRO A 53 25.74 -1.25 -3.71
CA PRO A 53 24.40 -0.75 -3.45
C PRO A 53 24.30 0.73 -3.81
N ALA A 54 23.40 1.06 -4.73
CA ALA A 54 23.18 2.43 -5.16
C ALA A 54 22.14 3.15 -4.30
N THR A 55 21.20 2.40 -3.72
CA THR A 55 20.17 2.94 -2.82
C THR A 55 19.90 2.02 -1.63
N LEU A 56 19.49 2.63 -0.51
CA LEU A 56 18.87 1.96 0.62
C LEU A 56 17.46 2.51 0.78
N GLN A 57 16.46 1.64 0.83
CA GLN A 57 15.07 2.01 1.00
C GLN A 57 14.54 1.49 2.32
N LEU A 58 13.85 2.34 3.05
CA LEU A 58 13.22 2.00 4.31
C LEU A 58 11.77 2.43 4.32
N CYS A 59 10.89 1.62 4.87
CA CYS A 59 9.50 1.99 5.08
C CYS A 59 9.06 1.69 6.51
N VAL A 60 8.50 2.68 7.18
CA VAL A 60 7.83 2.52 8.47
C VAL A 60 6.45 3.18 8.40
N GLY A 61 5.40 2.40 8.58
CA GLY A 61 4.02 2.87 8.41
C GLY A 61 3.71 3.21 6.95
N ASP A 62 3.40 4.47 6.68
CA ASP A 62 3.16 4.97 5.33
C ASP A 62 4.28 5.89 4.82
N ARG A 63 5.43 5.92 5.51
CA ARG A 63 6.58 6.77 5.15
C ARG A 63 7.73 5.93 4.62
N CYS A 64 8.13 6.22 3.40
CA CYS A 64 9.29 5.65 2.74
C CYS A 64 10.42 6.66 2.71
N LEU A 65 11.61 6.21 3.09
CA LEU A 65 12.87 6.91 2.87
C LEU A 65 13.60 6.20 1.74
N VAL A 66 13.92 6.92 0.67
CA VAL A 66 14.82 6.43 -0.38
C VAL A 66 16.14 7.16 -0.19
N PHE A 67 17.15 6.47 0.35
CA PHE A 67 18.49 7.00 0.52
C PHE A 67 19.33 6.64 -0.71
N HIS A 68 19.78 7.64 -1.45
CA HIS A 68 20.65 7.48 -2.61
C HIS A 68 22.13 7.31 -2.19
N LEU A 69 22.49 6.09 -1.79
CA LEU A 69 23.83 5.73 -1.31
C LEU A 69 24.94 6.06 -2.31
N ALA A 70 24.71 5.87 -3.62
CA ALA A 70 25.70 6.17 -4.66
C ALA A 70 26.13 7.65 -4.71
N GLN A 71 25.28 8.55 -4.19
CA GLN A 71 25.51 10.00 -4.18
C GLN A 71 25.71 10.55 -2.76
N ALA A 72 25.89 9.66 -1.78
CA ALA A 72 26.09 9.98 -0.39
C ALA A 72 27.58 10.23 -0.10
N TYR A 73 27.92 11.36 0.51
CA TYR A 73 29.29 11.56 1.02
C TYR A 73 29.46 10.97 2.43
N ALA A 74 28.36 10.76 3.16
CA ALA A 74 28.37 10.16 4.49
C ALA A 74 27.02 9.51 4.80
N ILE A 75 27.06 8.49 5.66
CA ILE A 75 25.86 7.86 6.20
C ILE A 75 25.66 8.34 7.65
N PRO A 76 24.51 8.97 7.98
CA PRO A 76 24.24 9.46 9.32
C PRO A 76 24.26 8.36 10.36
N GLU A 77 24.77 8.70 11.54
CA GLU A 77 24.92 7.79 12.65
C GLU A 77 23.55 7.35 13.22
N ALA A 78 22.53 8.21 13.16
CA ALA A 78 21.15 7.89 13.48
C ALA A 78 20.60 6.77 12.59
N LEU A 79 20.97 6.75 11.31
CA LEU A 79 20.59 5.68 10.39
C LEU A 79 21.33 4.37 10.72
N ARG A 80 22.63 4.46 11.04
CA ARG A 80 23.43 3.31 11.48
C ARG A 80 22.83 2.66 12.72
N ARG A 81 22.48 3.46 13.73
CA ARG A 81 21.84 2.99 14.98
C ARG A 81 20.46 2.40 14.73
N PHE A 82 19.67 3.00 13.84
CA PHE A 82 18.35 2.49 13.49
C PHE A 82 18.44 1.10 12.85
N LEU A 83 19.30 0.92 11.86
CA LEU A 83 19.51 -0.38 11.21
C LEU A 83 20.05 -1.43 12.19
N ALA A 84 20.96 -1.04 13.08
CA ALA A 84 21.59 -1.95 14.05
C ALA A 84 20.68 -2.32 15.24
N ASP A 85 19.55 -1.65 15.44
CA ASP A 85 18.68 -1.89 16.59
C ASP A 85 17.95 -3.23 16.47
N GLN A 86 18.32 -4.19 17.32
CA GLN A 86 17.73 -5.54 17.36
C GLN A 86 16.25 -5.56 17.78
N ARG A 87 15.71 -4.44 18.25
CA ARG A 87 14.28 -4.29 18.55
C ARG A 87 13.46 -3.96 17.31
N ILE A 88 14.10 -3.77 16.15
CA ILE A 88 13.45 -3.43 14.88
C ILE A 88 13.65 -4.60 13.92
N THR A 89 12.55 -5.17 13.45
CA THR A 89 12.58 -6.23 12.43
C THR A 89 12.50 -5.61 11.04
N PHE A 90 13.54 -5.85 10.24
CA PHE A 90 13.67 -5.38 8.87
C PHE A 90 13.30 -6.49 7.89
N LEU A 91 12.34 -6.21 7.01
CA LEU A 91 11.72 -7.19 6.13
C LEU A 91 11.95 -6.79 4.69
N GLY A 92 12.52 -7.69 3.88
CA GLY A 92 12.82 -7.47 2.48
C GLY A 92 12.75 -8.77 1.68
N SER A 93 12.70 -8.65 0.35
CA SER A 93 12.79 -9.80 -0.57
C SER A 93 14.21 -9.87 -1.10
N GLY A 94 15.01 -10.83 -0.64
CA GLY A 94 16.47 -10.83 -0.82
C GLY A 94 17.21 -10.21 0.37
N SER A 95 16.57 -10.06 1.53
CA SER A 95 17.09 -9.25 2.64
C SER A 95 18.44 -9.75 3.16
N ALA A 96 18.71 -11.06 3.08
CA ALA A 96 20.00 -11.62 3.51
C ALA A 96 21.16 -11.16 2.63
N TYR A 97 20.92 -11.06 1.31
CA TYR A 97 21.90 -10.53 0.37
C TYR A 97 22.08 -9.03 0.58
N ASP A 98 20.98 -8.29 0.70
CA ASP A 98 20.98 -6.85 0.95
C ASP A 98 21.77 -6.49 2.22
N CYS A 99 21.53 -7.20 3.32
CA CYS A 99 22.23 -6.98 4.59
C CYS A 99 23.74 -7.22 4.45
N ARG A 100 24.16 -8.28 3.74
CA ARG A 100 25.58 -8.56 3.49
C ARG A 100 26.22 -7.45 2.67
N THR A 101 25.60 -7.07 1.55
CA THR A 101 26.17 -6.05 0.66
C THR A 101 26.22 -4.67 1.33
N LEU A 102 25.22 -4.32 2.15
CA LEU A 102 25.24 -3.09 2.96
C LEU A 102 26.38 -3.11 3.99
N TRP A 103 26.68 -4.25 4.59
CA TRP A 103 27.81 -4.41 5.50
C TRP A 103 29.15 -4.29 4.76
N ASP A 104 29.33 -5.06 3.68
CA ASP A 104 30.60 -5.15 2.95
C ASP A 104 31.04 -3.81 2.35
N HIS A 105 30.10 -3.02 1.83
CA HIS A 105 30.39 -1.76 1.13
C HIS A 105 30.32 -0.52 2.04
N PHE A 106 29.49 -0.53 3.08
CA PHE A 106 29.18 0.67 3.87
C PHE A 106 29.33 0.50 5.40
N GLY A 107 29.64 -0.71 5.87
CA GLY A 107 29.66 -1.05 7.30
C GLY A 107 28.31 -0.88 7.97
N LEU A 108 27.20 -1.05 7.23
CA LEU A 108 25.85 -0.92 7.75
C LEU A 108 25.35 -2.29 8.23
N SER A 109 25.33 -2.48 9.54
CA SER A 109 24.75 -3.67 10.16
C SER A 109 23.24 -3.54 10.28
N VAL A 110 22.51 -4.53 9.79
CA VAL A 110 21.06 -4.67 9.97
C VAL A 110 20.81 -5.70 11.07
N GLY A 111 20.42 -5.24 12.25
CA GLY A 111 20.39 -6.05 13.48
C GLY A 111 19.41 -7.22 13.45
N CYS A 112 18.25 -7.06 12.78
CA CYS A 112 17.23 -8.12 12.67
C CYS A 112 16.58 -8.13 11.27
N GLY A 113 17.39 -8.42 10.25
CA GLY A 113 16.91 -8.69 8.89
C GLY A 113 16.17 -10.04 8.77
N ARG A 114 15.10 -10.07 7.99
CA ARG A 114 14.24 -11.25 7.78
C ARG A 114 13.77 -11.36 6.32
N GLU A 115 13.90 -12.55 5.76
CA GLU A 115 13.55 -12.85 4.36
C GLU A 115 12.04 -13.11 4.21
N LEU A 116 11.37 -12.23 3.47
CA LEU A 116 9.91 -12.28 3.28
C LEU A 116 9.44 -13.58 2.65
N ARG A 117 10.11 -14.06 1.59
CA ARG A 117 9.70 -15.27 0.87
C ARG A 117 9.68 -16.48 1.78
N ALA A 118 10.75 -16.64 2.56
CA ALA A 118 10.90 -17.74 3.51
C ALA A 118 9.80 -17.73 4.58
N MET A 119 9.49 -16.58 5.18
CA MET A 119 8.45 -16.51 6.22
C MET A 119 7.03 -16.67 5.67
N LEU A 120 6.79 -16.23 4.43
CA LEU A 120 5.50 -16.41 3.75
C LEU A 120 5.31 -17.84 3.19
N GLY A 121 6.36 -18.68 3.22
CA GLY A 121 6.31 -20.02 2.64
C GLY A 121 6.03 -19.99 1.13
N VAL A 122 6.53 -18.96 0.45
CA VAL A 122 6.43 -18.80 -1.00
C VAL A 122 7.84 -18.92 -1.57
N GLY A 123 8.01 -19.73 -2.62
CA GLY A 123 9.31 -19.94 -3.26
C GLY A 123 9.78 -18.66 -3.97
N ASN A 124 10.08 -18.75 -5.27
CA ASN A 124 10.55 -17.60 -6.05
C ASN A 124 9.43 -16.62 -6.45
N ALA A 125 8.44 -16.42 -5.58
CA ALA A 125 7.37 -15.45 -5.83
C ALA A 125 7.95 -14.03 -5.90
N SER A 126 7.51 -13.27 -6.91
CA SER A 126 7.84 -11.86 -7.02
C SER A 126 7.15 -11.06 -5.90
N MET A 127 7.61 -9.84 -5.66
CA MET A 127 6.99 -8.99 -4.64
C MET A 127 5.55 -8.63 -5.01
N GLU A 128 5.26 -8.47 -6.29
CA GLU A 128 3.91 -8.26 -6.82
C GLU A 128 3.02 -9.47 -6.57
N ALA A 129 3.51 -10.68 -6.82
CA ALA A 129 2.77 -11.91 -6.55
C ALA A 129 2.48 -12.10 -5.05
N MET A 130 3.45 -11.76 -4.18
CA MET A 130 3.25 -11.76 -2.74
C MET A 130 2.22 -10.69 -2.31
N ALA A 131 2.32 -9.48 -2.86
CA ALA A 131 1.40 -8.39 -2.56
C ALA A 131 -0.04 -8.70 -3.00
N ASP A 132 -0.23 -9.28 -4.18
CA ASP A 132 -1.54 -9.72 -4.64
C ASP A 132 -2.09 -10.82 -3.71
N ARG A 133 -1.30 -11.88 -3.49
CA ARG A 133 -1.74 -13.04 -2.71
C ARG A 133 -2.07 -12.73 -1.24
N PHE A 134 -1.22 -11.97 -0.56
CA PHE A 134 -1.32 -11.79 0.89
C PHE A 134 -1.90 -10.44 1.32
N LEU A 135 -1.77 -9.40 0.49
CA LEU A 135 -2.31 -8.08 0.78
C LEU A 135 -3.58 -7.77 -0.04
N GLY A 136 -3.89 -8.58 -1.06
CA GLY A 136 -5.00 -8.32 -1.97
C GLY A 136 -4.75 -7.08 -2.82
N TYR A 137 -3.51 -6.87 -3.29
CA TYR A 137 -3.14 -5.78 -4.19
C TYR A 137 -2.94 -6.27 -5.64
N PRO A 138 -4.02 -6.64 -6.34
CA PRO A 138 -3.92 -7.02 -7.74
C PRO A 138 -3.49 -5.80 -8.57
N GLY A 139 -2.64 -6.02 -9.56
CA GLY A 139 -2.22 -5.00 -10.51
C GLY A 139 -1.09 -4.08 -10.05
N VAL A 140 -0.44 -4.37 -8.91
CA VAL A 140 0.90 -3.80 -8.66
C VAL A 140 1.82 -4.32 -9.75
N SER A 141 2.39 -3.41 -10.52
CA SER A 141 3.36 -3.73 -11.57
C SER A 141 4.59 -2.88 -11.34
N LYS A 142 5.74 -3.52 -11.17
CA LYS A 142 7.02 -2.85 -11.14
C LYS A 142 7.68 -3.00 -12.50
N SER A 143 8.08 -1.88 -13.10
CA SER A 143 8.67 -1.88 -14.44
C SER A 143 10.03 -2.58 -14.43
N TRP A 144 10.18 -3.61 -15.26
CA TRP A 144 11.45 -4.29 -15.44
C TRP A 144 12.53 -3.32 -15.94
N ASN A 145 12.19 -2.41 -16.86
CA ASN A 145 13.11 -1.38 -17.37
C ASN A 145 13.65 -0.48 -16.26
N VAL A 146 12.85 -0.21 -15.22
CA VAL A 146 13.30 0.55 -14.05
C VAL A 146 14.18 -0.31 -13.17
N ALA A 147 13.81 -1.57 -12.93
CA ALA A 147 14.60 -2.50 -12.13
C ALA A 147 16.05 -2.62 -12.64
N VAL A 148 16.24 -2.65 -13.98
CA VAL A 148 17.56 -2.79 -14.62
C VAL A 148 18.22 -1.47 -15.02
N SER A 149 17.68 -0.33 -14.59
CA SER A 149 18.20 1.00 -14.95
C SER A 149 19.49 1.39 -14.20
N ALA A 150 20.07 2.54 -14.55
CA ALA A 150 21.24 3.11 -13.87
C ALA A 150 20.86 3.75 -12.53
N TRP A 151 20.91 2.98 -11.45
CA TRP A 151 20.59 3.41 -10.09
C TRP A 151 21.70 4.24 -9.43
N ASP A 152 22.94 4.09 -9.90
CA ASP A 152 24.10 4.87 -9.51
C ASP A 152 24.17 6.25 -10.20
N ALA A 153 23.26 6.53 -11.15
CA ALA A 153 23.18 7.81 -11.85
C ALA A 153 23.16 9.00 -10.86
N PRO A 154 23.72 10.17 -11.23
CA PRO A 154 23.76 11.34 -10.34
C PRO A 154 22.39 11.82 -9.85
N ARG A 155 21.30 11.47 -10.54
CA ARG A 155 19.93 11.72 -10.11
C ARG A 155 19.07 10.51 -10.44
N LEU A 156 18.28 10.07 -9.46
CA LEU A 156 17.23 9.08 -9.71
C LEU A 156 16.05 9.74 -10.45
N SER A 157 15.45 9.01 -11.39
CA SER A 157 14.17 9.38 -11.98
C SER A 157 13.02 9.20 -10.98
N MET A 158 11.88 9.83 -11.24
CA MET A 158 10.69 9.63 -10.40
C MET A 158 10.21 8.18 -10.43
N ASP A 159 10.35 7.49 -11.56
CA ASP A 159 10.01 6.07 -11.69
C ASP A 159 10.92 5.20 -10.82
N GLN A 160 12.22 5.51 -10.75
CA GLN A 160 13.16 4.83 -9.84
C GLN A 160 12.79 5.09 -8.38
N VAL A 161 12.48 6.34 -8.00
CA VAL A 161 12.05 6.67 -6.63
C VAL A 161 10.75 5.95 -6.27
N GLU A 162 9.77 5.90 -7.18
CA GLU A 162 8.51 5.20 -6.99
C GLU A 162 8.73 3.68 -6.86
N TYR A 163 9.50 3.07 -7.76
CA TYR A 163 9.84 1.65 -7.71
C TYR A 163 10.46 1.28 -6.36
N ALA A 164 11.46 2.05 -5.93
CA ALA A 164 12.22 1.79 -4.70
C ALA A 164 11.35 2.01 -3.44
N ALA A 165 10.50 3.03 -3.45
CA ALA A 165 9.55 3.26 -2.37
C ALA A 165 8.48 2.15 -2.29
N VAL A 166 7.93 1.74 -3.44
CA VAL A 166 6.95 0.65 -3.53
C VAL A 166 7.53 -0.65 -3.00
N ASP A 167 8.78 -0.96 -3.34
CA ASP A 167 9.47 -2.17 -2.85
C ASP A 167 9.54 -2.21 -1.33
N ALA A 168 10.10 -1.16 -0.70
CA ALA A 168 10.15 -1.06 0.76
C ALA A 168 8.75 -1.03 1.40
N TYR A 169 7.77 -0.39 0.77
CA TYR A 169 6.40 -0.32 1.30
C TYR A 169 5.69 -1.67 1.29
N LEU A 170 5.78 -2.41 0.20
CA LEU A 170 5.22 -3.76 0.11
C LEU A 170 5.91 -4.69 1.09
N ALA A 171 7.23 -4.57 1.22
CA ALA A 171 7.99 -5.33 2.19
C ALA A 171 7.54 -5.04 3.63
N PHE A 172 7.32 -3.77 3.98
CA PHE A 172 6.73 -3.37 5.26
C PHE A 172 5.32 -3.94 5.46
N ARG A 173 4.42 -3.80 4.48
CA ARG A 173 3.02 -4.28 4.61
C ARG A 173 2.93 -5.79 4.70
N LEU A 174 3.74 -6.53 3.94
CA LEU A 174 3.87 -7.98 4.05
C LEU A 174 4.47 -8.38 5.41
N GLY A 175 5.41 -7.60 5.90
CA GLY A 175 5.99 -7.77 7.22
C GLY A 175 4.99 -7.61 8.35
N VAL A 176 4.18 -6.53 8.30
CA VAL A 176 3.05 -6.33 9.20
C VAL A 176 2.07 -7.48 9.09
N HIS A 177 1.73 -7.93 7.87
CA HIS A 177 0.90 -9.12 7.68
C HIS A 177 1.49 -10.34 8.41
N LEU A 178 2.76 -10.69 8.21
CA LEU A 178 3.42 -11.81 8.89
C LEU A 178 3.42 -11.68 10.42
N CYS A 179 3.74 -10.50 10.96
CA CYS A 179 3.73 -10.26 12.41
C CYS A 179 2.35 -10.44 13.05
N LEU A 180 1.28 -10.43 12.26
CA LEU A 180 -0.08 -10.66 12.72
C LEU A 180 -0.49 -12.13 12.66
N TYR A 181 0.19 -12.96 11.86
CA TYR A 181 -0.26 -14.31 11.51
C TYR A 181 0.72 -15.46 11.79
N THR A 182 2.01 -15.19 11.99
CA THR A 182 3.00 -16.26 12.19
C THR A 182 3.87 -15.99 13.41
N ASP A 183 3.86 -16.90 14.38
CA ASP A 183 5.01 -17.11 15.28
C ASP A 183 6.09 -17.83 14.45
N GLY A 184 6.76 -17.08 13.59
CA GLY A 184 7.86 -17.60 12.76
C GLY A 184 9.12 -17.85 13.60
N PRO A 185 9.94 -18.86 13.27
CA PRO A 185 11.13 -19.18 14.06
C PRO A 185 12.10 -18.00 14.10
N GLU A 186 12.62 -17.71 15.30
CA GLU A 186 13.70 -16.74 15.47
C GLU A 186 14.97 -17.28 14.81
N TYR A 187 15.43 -16.61 13.75
CA TYR A 187 16.79 -16.79 13.29
C TYR A 187 17.73 -16.00 14.22
N LEU A 188 18.46 -16.72 15.07
CA LEU A 188 19.58 -16.22 15.87
C LEU A 188 20.80 -16.12 14.94
N GLY A 189 21.00 -14.95 14.33
CA GLY A 189 22.22 -14.66 13.58
C GLY A 189 23.42 -14.57 14.52
N HIS A 190 24.42 -15.42 14.27
CA HIS A 190 25.81 -15.39 14.73
C HIS A 190 26.10 -14.83 16.14
N SER A 191 25.99 -15.70 17.14
CA SER A 191 26.93 -15.67 18.27
C SER A 191 28.24 -16.30 17.82
N GLU A 192 29.34 -15.57 18.05
CA GLU A 192 30.72 -16.04 18.23
C GLU A 192 31.08 -17.40 17.60
N ALA A 193 31.83 -17.36 16.50
CA ALA A 193 32.66 -18.47 16.10
C ALA A 193 33.67 -18.77 17.22
N VAL A 194 33.38 -19.77 18.05
CA VAL A 194 34.44 -20.56 18.69
C VAL A 194 34.82 -21.62 17.67
N LEU A 195 36.02 -21.48 17.12
CA LEU A 195 36.69 -22.51 16.35
C LEU A 195 36.99 -23.68 17.30
N ASP A 196 36.45 -24.85 17.02
CA ASP A 196 37.17 -26.11 17.23
C ASP A 196 36.57 -27.18 16.32
N ASP A 197 37.44 -28.07 15.85
CA ASP A 197 37.23 -29.30 15.07
C ASP A 197 36.84 -29.25 13.57
N GLY A 198 37.58 -28.46 12.79
CA GLY A 198 38.37 -29.04 11.69
C GLY A 198 37.71 -29.98 10.65
N GLU A 199 36.44 -29.79 10.27
CA GLU A 199 35.89 -30.32 9.03
C GLU A 199 35.31 -29.19 8.16
N GLU A 200 35.90 -29.01 6.98
CA GLU A 200 35.26 -28.30 5.86
C GLU A 200 33.96 -29.02 5.51
N VAL A 201 32.83 -28.37 5.72
CA VAL A 201 31.62 -28.66 4.93
C VAL A 201 31.52 -27.57 3.88
N LEU A 202 32.20 -27.81 2.77
CA LEU A 202 31.90 -27.17 1.49
C LEU A 202 30.46 -27.54 1.13
N GLY A 203 29.58 -26.54 1.17
CA GLY A 203 28.27 -26.53 0.55
C GLY A 203 28.19 -25.30 -0.35
N GLU A 204 28.98 -25.33 -1.43
CA GLU A 204 28.68 -24.59 -2.64
C GLU A 204 27.32 -25.10 -3.14
N ASP A 205 26.23 -24.42 -2.76
CA ASP A 205 24.93 -24.60 -3.41
C ASP A 205 24.50 -23.26 -3.99
N ASP A 206 24.81 -23.12 -5.28
CA ASP A 206 24.06 -22.45 -6.34
C ASP A 206 22.78 -21.71 -5.92
N TRP A 207 22.85 -20.38 -5.88
CA TRP A 207 21.64 -19.53 -5.84
C TRP A 207 21.52 -18.53 -6.99
N TYR A 208 22.35 -18.62 -8.04
CA TYR A 208 22.14 -17.89 -9.31
C TYR A 208 22.66 -18.61 -10.57
N GLU A 209 22.98 -19.91 -10.52
CA GLU A 209 23.23 -20.70 -11.74
C GLU A 209 22.08 -21.70 -11.96
N GLN A 210 21.03 -21.26 -12.67
CA GLN A 210 20.28 -22.11 -13.61
C GLN A 210 19.26 -21.29 -14.42
N ASP A 211 19.59 -21.15 -15.71
CA ASP A 211 18.72 -20.98 -16.86
C ASP A 211 17.64 -19.88 -16.85
N TYR A 212 18.06 -18.65 -17.18
CA TYR A 212 17.24 -17.80 -18.05
C TYR A 212 17.40 -18.29 -19.50
N GLY A 213 16.83 -19.47 -19.78
CA GLY A 213 16.79 -20.07 -21.11
C GLY A 213 15.98 -19.19 -22.07
N TYR A 214 16.67 -18.70 -23.10
CA TYR A 214 16.10 -18.09 -24.30
C TYR A 214 15.10 -19.05 -24.96
N GLY A 215 13.93 -18.51 -25.31
CA GLY A 215 12.98 -19.14 -26.20
C GLY A 215 12.47 -18.10 -27.18
N CYS A 216 13.33 -17.70 -28.12
CA CYS A 216 12.93 -16.99 -29.33
C CYS A 216 13.38 -17.84 -30.52
N ASP A 217 12.53 -18.78 -30.92
CA ASP A 217 12.54 -19.25 -32.31
C ASP A 217 12.12 -18.05 -33.16
N MET A 218 13.05 -17.49 -33.94
CA MET A 218 12.82 -16.98 -35.29
C MET A 218 14.15 -16.94 -36.02
N ASP A 219 14.31 -17.98 -36.84
CA ASP A 219 14.88 -18.05 -38.18
C ASP A 219 15.94 -17.04 -38.65
N ASP A 220 16.91 -17.67 -39.31
CA ASP A 220 18.11 -17.19 -39.99
C ASP A 220 17.94 -15.99 -40.93
N ASP A 221 19.13 -15.46 -41.29
CA ASP A 221 19.47 -14.56 -42.39
C ASP A 221 19.45 -13.06 -42.04
N VAL A 222 20.64 -12.47 -41.85
CA VAL A 222 21.27 -11.53 -42.82
C VAL A 222 22.72 -11.24 -42.37
N GLU A 223 23.59 -11.22 -43.37
CA GLU A 223 25.06 -11.16 -43.39
C GLU A 223 25.77 -10.05 -42.58
N GLU A 224 26.99 -10.40 -42.15
CA GLU A 224 28.08 -9.50 -41.76
C GLU A 224 28.36 -8.44 -42.84
N VAL A 225 28.53 -7.18 -42.43
CA VAL A 225 29.45 -6.26 -43.10
C VAL A 225 30.25 -5.48 -42.03
N LEU A 226 31.55 -5.75 -42.00
CA LEU A 226 32.57 -4.98 -41.29
C LEU A 226 32.77 -3.62 -41.96
N GLY A 227 33.04 -2.59 -41.15
CA GLY A 227 33.46 -1.28 -41.65
C GLY A 227 33.95 -0.38 -40.50
N GLU A 228 35.26 -0.41 -40.27
CA GLU A 228 36.02 0.65 -39.60
C GLU A 228 35.97 1.94 -40.45
N ASP A 229 36.00 3.12 -39.81
CA ASP A 229 36.72 4.35 -40.23
C ASP A 229 36.19 5.63 -39.52
N ASP A 230 36.89 6.06 -38.47
CA ASP A 230 37.72 7.28 -38.39
C ASP A 230 37.28 8.66 -39.00
N TRP A 231 37.34 9.71 -38.13
CA TRP A 231 37.44 11.18 -38.32
C TRP A 231 36.24 12.05 -38.79
N TYR A 232 35.85 13.07 -38.01
CA TYR A 232 36.24 14.50 -38.16
C TYR A 232 35.55 15.41 -37.11
N ASP A 233 36.36 16.28 -36.48
CA ASP A 233 35.96 17.52 -35.79
C ASP A 233 35.37 18.52 -36.80
N GLU A 234 34.34 19.28 -36.42
CA GLU A 234 34.14 20.62 -36.96
C GLU A 234 33.39 21.54 -35.98
N ASP A 235 34.17 22.47 -35.42
CA ASP A 235 33.78 23.70 -34.73
C ASP A 235 33.04 24.65 -35.70
N TYR A 236 31.91 25.22 -35.29
CA TYR A 236 31.53 26.59 -35.64
C TYR A 236 30.68 27.23 -34.54
N GLY A 237 31.25 28.24 -33.88
CA GLY A 237 30.53 29.21 -33.07
C GLY A 237 30.25 30.52 -33.80
N TYR A 238 29.30 31.27 -33.21
CA TYR A 238 28.99 32.71 -33.25
C TYR A 238 27.62 33.09 -33.83
N GLY A 239 26.88 33.88 -33.04
CA GLY A 239 25.80 34.73 -33.53
C GLY A 239 24.73 35.02 -32.49
N CYS A 240 25.02 35.91 -31.54
CA CYS A 240 24.01 36.57 -30.73
C CYS A 240 23.31 37.61 -31.60
N ASP A 241 21.98 37.67 -31.60
CA ASP A 241 21.23 38.91 -31.76
C ASP A 241 19.87 38.76 -31.06
N MET A 242 19.59 39.75 -30.21
CA MET A 242 18.31 39.96 -29.56
C MET A 242 17.30 40.45 -30.59
N ASP A 243 16.05 40.04 -30.48
CA ASP A 243 14.94 40.99 -30.51
C ASP A 243 13.73 40.45 -29.74
N ASP A 244 13.13 41.43 -29.06
CA ASP A 244 12.07 41.44 -28.06
C ASP A 244 10.72 41.16 -28.74
N ASP A 245 9.91 40.26 -28.20
CA ASP A 245 8.45 40.41 -28.19
C ASP A 245 7.85 39.55 -27.08
N ARG A 246 7.44 40.26 -26.03
CA ARG A 246 6.64 39.78 -24.91
C ARG A 246 5.27 39.36 -25.43
N ASP A 247 4.81 38.19 -25.00
CA ASP A 247 3.44 38.05 -24.54
C ASP A 247 3.38 37.10 -23.34
N GLU A 248 2.59 37.56 -22.37
CA GLU A 248 2.63 37.31 -20.95
C GLU A 248 1.98 35.96 -20.59
N VAL A 249 2.79 34.92 -20.33
CA VAL A 249 2.32 33.69 -19.68
C VAL A 249 2.46 33.87 -18.17
N ARG A 250 1.34 34.15 -17.50
CA ARG A 250 1.23 34.10 -16.03
C ARG A 250 1.45 32.66 -15.55
N GLY A 251 2.66 32.38 -15.08
CA GLY A 251 2.94 31.30 -14.14
C GLY A 251 2.38 31.66 -12.77
N GLU A 252 1.78 30.69 -12.10
CA GLU A 252 1.64 30.71 -10.65
C GLU A 252 2.47 29.56 -10.10
N ASP A 253 3.59 29.96 -9.52
CA ASP A 253 4.63 29.15 -8.92
C ASP A 253 4.29 28.69 -7.49
N ASP A 254 5.10 27.75 -7.02
CA ASP A 254 5.60 27.63 -5.65
C ASP A 254 4.67 27.23 -4.49
N TRP A 255 4.82 25.97 -4.05
CA TRP A 255 4.50 25.57 -2.66
C TRP A 255 5.56 24.63 -2.08
N TYR A 256 6.70 25.20 -1.65
CA TYR A 256 7.51 24.68 -0.55
C TYR A 256 8.23 25.84 0.13
N GLU A 257 7.66 26.37 1.22
CA GLU A 257 8.38 26.69 2.48
C GLU A 257 7.42 27.25 3.55
N GLN A 258 7.47 26.59 4.71
CA GLN A 258 7.45 27.11 6.09
C GLN A 258 6.50 28.26 6.48
N ASP A 259 5.63 28.00 7.46
CA ASP A 259 5.81 28.67 8.75
C ASP A 259 5.23 27.91 9.96
N TYR A 260 5.93 28.05 11.08
CA TYR A 260 5.69 27.42 12.37
C TYR A 260 4.53 28.07 13.14
N GLY A 261 3.82 27.25 13.92
CA GLY A 261 2.89 27.70 14.94
C GLY A 261 2.74 26.65 16.02
N TYR A 262 3.70 26.60 16.95
CA TYR A 262 3.58 25.88 18.21
C TYR A 262 2.46 26.50 19.04
N GLY A 263 1.34 25.78 19.16
CA GLY A 263 0.36 25.96 20.22
C GLY A 263 0.31 24.67 21.01
N CYS A 264 0.91 24.69 22.20
CA CYS A 264 0.70 23.71 23.23
C CYS A 264 -0.75 23.80 23.72
N ASP A 265 -1.64 22.97 23.18
CA ASP A 265 -2.95 22.73 23.77
C ASP A 265 -2.91 21.42 24.56
N MET A 266 -3.19 21.58 25.85
CA MET A 266 -3.25 20.55 26.87
C MET A 266 -4.27 19.45 26.54
N ASP A 267 -3.97 18.23 27.01
CA ASP A 267 -4.86 17.07 27.02
C ASP A 267 -6.26 17.38 27.57
N VAL A 268 -7.32 17.31 26.74
CA VAL A 268 -8.68 16.97 27.18
C VAL A 268 -9.50 16.35 26.02
N ASP A 269 -10.00 15.13 26.26
CA ASP A 269 -11.08 14.40 25.59
C ASP A 269 -10.92 13.83 24.16
N GLY A 270 -10.76 12.49 24.08
CA GLY A 270 -11.45 11.65 23.08
C GLY A 270 -10.63 11.06 21.92
N GLU A 271 -9.30 11.08 21.97
CA GLU A 271 -8.49 10.31 21.01
C GLU A 271 -8.51 8.82 21.34
N GLU A 272 -8.87 7.97 20.39
CA GLU A 272 -8.63 6.53 20.49
C GLU A 272 -8.32 5.99 19.09
N VAL A 273 -7.04 6.04 18.71
CA VAL A 273 -6.52 5.16 17.66
C VAL A 273 -6.48 3.76 18.27
N LEU A 274 -7.60 3.06 18.14
CA LEU A 274 -7.75 1.71 18.67
C LEU A 274 -7.01 0.73 17.75
N GLY A 275 -5.91 0.19 18.26
CA GLY A 275 -5.09 -0.82 17.58
C GLY A 275 -5.75 -2.19 17.50
N GLU A 276 -5.07 -3.11 16.82
CA GLU A 276 -5.52 -4.47 16.45
C GLU A 276 -5.98 -5.34 17.65
N ASP A 277 -5.58 -5.00 18.87
CA ASP A 277 -5.81 -5.78 20.08
C ASP A 277 -7.19 -5.57 20.75
N ASP A 278 -7.98 -4.59 20.31
CA ASP A 278 -9.16 -4.20 21.09
C ASP A 278 -10.44 -5.01 20.80
N TRP A 279 -10.55 -5.69 19.65
CA TRP A 279 -11.74 -6.50 19.30
C TRP A 279 -11.51 -7.67 18.34
N GLY A 280 -10.25 -7.95 17.97
CA GLY A 280 -9.85 -9.11 17.16
C GLY A 280 -10.13 -8.99 15.66
N PRO A 281 -9.66 -9.98 14.86
CA PRO A 281 -9.75 -9.94 13.40
C PRO A 281 -11.18 -10.09 12.88
N ILE A 282 -11.44 -9.52 11.70
CA ILE A 282 -12.69 -9.66 10.95
C ILE A 282 -12.51 -10.74 9.90
N ALA A 283 -13.25 -11.85 10.03
CA ALA A 283 -13.11 -13.04 9.19
C ALA A 283 -11.65 -13.54 9.10
N GLY A 284 -10.95 -13.54 10.23
CA GLY A 284 -9.54 -13.90 10.30
C GLY A 284 -8.58 -12.83 9.77
N VAL A 285 -9.06 -11.64 9.36
CA VAL A 285 -8.23 -10.52 8.88
C VAL A 285 -8.11 -9.36 9.89
N PRO A 286 -6.89 -9.00 10.34
CA PRO A 286 -6.64 -7.78 11.09
C PRO A 286 -7.02 -6.56 10.26
N VAL A 287 -7.85 -5.70 10.85
CA VAL A 287 -8.29 -4.46 10.24
C VAL A 287 -7.78 -3.31 11.10
N GLN A 288 -6.84 -2.54 10.56
CA GLN A 288 -6.36 -1.31 11.17
C GLN A 288 -7.52 -0.32 11.21
N THR A 289 -7.83 0.18 12.40
CA THR A 289 -9.03 0.99 12.61
C THR A 289 -8.68 2.36 13.16
N THR A 290 -9.25 3.38 12.53
CA THR A 290 -9.19 4.76 13.00
C THR A 290 -10.60 5.20 13.37
N VAL A 291 -10.87 5.37 14.67
CA VAL A 291 -12.14 5.94 15.14
C VAL A 291 -11.90 7.40 15.49
N THR A 292 -12.64 8.32 14.86
CA THR A 292 -12.40 9.75 15.09
C THR A 292 -13.61 10.61 14.77
N SER A 293 -13.74 11.73 15.47
CA SER A 293 -14.61 12.86 15.08
C SER A 293 -13.80 14.05 14.57
N ARG A 294 -12.46 13.98 14.62
CA ARG A 294 -11.56 15.09 14.29
C ARG A 294 -11.37 15.20 12.77
N PRO A 295 -11.61 16.39 12.17
CA PRO A 295 -11.37 16.60 10.74
C PRO A 295 -9.92 16.36 10.29
N GLY A 296 -8.94 16.60 11.18
CA GLY A 296 -7.51 16.37 10.91
C GLY A 296 -7.17 14.89 10.68
N THR A 297 -7.59 14.03 11.59
CA THR A 297 -7.38 12.57 11.50
C THR A 297 -8.08 11.98 10.27
N ALA A 298 -9.32 12.39 9.98
CA ALA A 298 -10.02 11.97 8.78
C ALA A 298 -9.30 12.43 7.48
N ARG A 299 -8.72 13.64 7.48
CA ARG A 299 -7.90 14.14 6.36
C ARG A 299 -6.63 13.30 6.16
N GLN A 300 -5.96 12.92 7.25
CA GLN A 300 -4.78 12.06 7.19
C GLN A 300 -5.12 10.68 6.61
N TRP A 301 -6.22 10.06 7.06
CA TRP A 301 -6.69 8.80 6.50
C TRP A 301 -6.96 8.90 4.99
N VAL A 302 -7.63 9.97 4.54
CA VAL A 302 -7.88 10.22 3.11
C VAL A 302 -6.57 10.34 2.33
N ARG A 303 -5.61 11.14 2.81
CA ARG A 303 -4.29 11.30 2.16
C ARG A 303 -3.56 9.96 2.05
N ALA A 304 -3.56 9.20 3.14
CA ALA A 304 -2.91 7.90 3.20
C ALA A 304 -3.56 6.87 2.26
N THR A 305 -4.82 7.07 1.87
CA THR A 305 -5.58 6.20 0.94
C THR A 305 -5.52 6.69 -0.52
N SER A 306 -5.44 8.00 -0.74
CA SER A 306 -5.57 8.62 -2.07
C SER A 306 -4.40 8.34 -3.02
N TRP A 307 -3.24 7.89 -2.54
CA TRP A 307 -2.10 7.58 -3.41
C TRP A 307 -2.43 6.51 -4.46
N ARG A 308 -3.38 5.61 -4.18
CA ARG A 308 -3.88 4.59 -5.13
C ARG A 308 -4.53 5.17 -6.37
N LEU A 309 -5.01 6.41 -6.31
CA LEU A 309 -5.57 7.11 -7.46
C LEU A 309 -4.51 7.49 -8.51
N ARG A 310 -3.22 7.36 -8.18
CA ARG A 310 -2.10 7.61 -9.10
C ARG A 310 -1.89 6.46 -10.09
N SER A 311 -2.29 5.24 -9.73
CA SER A 311 -2.09 4.03 -10.55
C SER A 311 -3.07 3.90 -11.73
N GLY A 312 -3.99 4.87 -11.93
CA GLY A 312 -4.96 4.88 -13.04
C GLY A 312 -6.12 3.86 -12.95
N ALA A 313 -5.95 2.76 -12.21
CA ALA A 313 -6.91 1.64 -12.12
C ALA A 313 -8.23 1.94 -11.37
N GLY A 314 -8.39 3.16 -10.84
CA GLY A 314 -9.49 3.51 -9.94
C GLY A 314 -9.36 2.85 -8.56
N LEU A 315 -10.10 3.36 -7.58
CA LEU A 315 -10.07 2.88 -6.20
C LEU A 315 -11.45 2.36 -5.79
N THR A 316 -11.52 1.16 -5.23
CA THR A 316 -12.75 0.67 -4.57
C THR A 316 -12.63 0.89 -3.06
N VAL A 317 -13.65 1.47 -2.46
CA VAL A 317 -13.75 1.73 -1.01
C VAL A 317 -15.04 1.10 -0.52
N GLY A 318 -14.98 0.28 0.52
CA GLY A 318 -16.16 -0.19 1.23
C GLY A 318 -16.76 0.94 2.06
N MET A 319 -18.07 1.11 2.01
CA MET A 319 -18.80 2.18 2.66
C MET A 319 -19.95 1.61 3.49
N GLY A 320 -20.09 2.13 4.70
CA GLY A 320 -21.23 1.88 5.58
C GLY A 320 -21.63 3.16 6.31
N VAL A 321 -22.88 3.22 6.77
CA VAL A 321 -23.40 4.32 7.57
C VAL A 321 -24.24 3.76 8.71
N GLN A 322 -24.05 4.28 9.92
CA GLN A 322 -24.98 4.01 11.02
C GLN A 322 -25.70 5.29 11.41
N TRP A 323 -26.98 5.13 11.71
CA TRP A 323 -27.92 6.23 11.85
C TRP A 323 -28.27 6.44 13.32
N ALA A 324 -28.45 7.70 13.72
CA ALA A 324 -28.97 8.01 15.04
C ALA A 324 -30.40 7.44 15.17
N PRO A 325 -30.80 6.88 16.34
CA PRO A 325 -32.17 6.45 16.55
C PRO A 325 -33.15 7.58 16.25
N SER A 326 -34.24 7.29 15.53
CA SER A 326 -35.28 8.27 15.25
C SER A 326 -35.91 8.75 16.56
N SER A 327 -35.73 10.03 16.89
CA SER A 327 -36.37 10.60 18.08
C SER A 327 -37.86 10.81 17.78
N ARG A 328 -38.75 10.34 18.65
CA ARG A 328 -40.21 10.59 18.54
C ARG A 328 -40.56 12.10 18.63
N ALA A 329 -39.60 12.94 19.03
CA ALA A 329 -39.77 14.37 19.24
C ALA A 329 -39.40 15.21 17.99
N ALA A 330 -38.52 14.70 17.11
CA ALA A 330 -38.33 15.29 15.80
C ALA A 330 -39.53 14.89 14.95
N GLY A 331 -40.40 15.85 14.60
CA GLY A 331 -41.56 15.59 13.75
C GLY A 331 -41.16 14.83 12.48
N ALA A 332 -42.11 14.08 11.90
CA ALA A 332 -41.92 13.12 10.80
C ALA A 332 -41.25 13.64 9.50
N ALA A 333 -40.83 14.91 9.47
CA ALA A 333 -40.24 15.60 8.33
C ALA A 333 -38.70 15.84 8.43
N ALA A 334 -38.05 15.59 9.57
CA ALA A 334 -36.60 15.78 9.67
C ALA A 334 -35.84 14.60 9.01
N PRO A 335 -34.85 14.85 8.14
CA PRO A 335 -34.07 13.76 7.53
C PRO A 335 -33.30 12.99 8.61
N PRO A 336 -33.13 11.66 8.44
CA PRO A 336 -32.38 10.86 9.39
C PRO A 336 -30.94 11.38 9.49
N ARG A 337 -30.45 11.58 10.71
CA ARG A 337 -29.08 12.03 10.96
C ARG A 337 -28.15 10.83 10.95
N ALA A 338 -27.23 10.80 9.99
CA ALA A 338 -26.13 9.85 10.04
C ALA A 338 -25.29 10.14 11.29
N ALA A 339 -25.05 9.11 12.10
CA ALA A 339 -24.25 9.19 13.31
C ALA A 339 -22.77 8.90 13.02
N THR A 340 -22.52 7.98 12.09
CA THR A 340 -21.17 7.56 11.70
C THR A 340 -21.10 7.35 10.18
N LEU A 341 -19.94 7.60 9.60
CA LEU A 341 -19.56 7.19 8.24
C LEU A 341 -18.39 6.22 8.35
N GLN A 342 -18.54 5.02 7.79
CA GLN A 342 -17.49 4.00 7.75
C GLN A 342 -16.92 3.94 6.34
N LEU A 343 -15.60 4.00 6.23
CA LEU A 343 -14.89 3.81 4.97
C LEU A 343 -13.80 2.76 5.17
N CYS A 344 -13.69 1.83 4.24
CA CYS A 344 -12.63 0.83 4.25
C CYS A 344 -11.93 0.79 2.89
N ALA A 345 -10.62 0.94 2.91
CA ALA A 345 -9.78 0.63 1.77
C ALA A 345 -8.74 -0.37 2.23
N GLU A 346 -8.70 -1.53 1.59
CA GLU A 346 -7.87 -2.67 2.02
C GLU A 346 -8.26 -3.15 3.42
N ASN A 347 -7.31 -3.21 4.33
CA ASN A 347 -7.54 -3.53 5.73
C ASN A 347 -7.57 -2.29 6.63
N ARG A 348 -7.73 -1.07 6.07
CA ARG A 348 -7.78 0.17 6.86
C ARG A 348 -9.20 0.72 6.89
N CYS A 349 -9.81 0.70 8.07
CA CYS A 349 -11.12 1.26 8.32
C CYS A 349 -11.03 2.62 9.00
N LEU A 350 -11.74 3.60 8.45
CA LEU A 350 -12.08 4.85 9.12
C LEU A 350 -13.52 4.76 9.63
N VAL A 351 -13.73 4.93 10.92
CA VAL A 351 -15.04 5.15 11.53
C VAL A 351 -15.12 6.62 11.93
N PHE A 352 -15.67 7.44 11.04
CA PHE A 352 -15.83 8.88 11.27
C PHE A 352 -17.16 9.16 11.99
N GLN A 353 -17.10 9.63 13.24
CA GLN A 353 -18.28 9.92 14.06
C GLN A 353 -18.94 11.25 13.65
N LEU A 354 -19.72 11.24 12.57
CA LEU A 354 -20.46 12.40 12.06
C LEU A 354 -21.31 13.12 13.12
N ALA A 355 -21.93 12.40 14.06
CA ALA A 355 -22.72 13.00 15.13
C ALA A 355 -21.88 13.85 16.10
N GLN A 356 -20.60 13.52 16.25
CA GLN A 356 -19.67 14.20 17.16
C GLN A 356 -18.73 15.17 16.44
N ALA A 357 -18.68 15.10 15.10
CA ALA A 357 -17.83 15.95 14.29
C ALA A 357 -18.46 17.35 14.15
N GLY A 358 -17.69 18.41 14.41
CA GLY A 358 -18.13 19.78 14.15
C GLY A 358 -18.31 20.07 12.66
N ALA A 359 -17.50 19.44 11.80
CA ALA A 359 -17.61 19.53 10.35
C ALA A 359 -16.98 18.31 9.66
N VAL A 360 -17.42 18.04 8.44
CA VAL A 360 -16.79 17.05 7.55
C VAL A 360 -15.67 17.77 6.77
N PRO A 361 -14.40 17.31 6.84
CA PRO A 361 -13.30 17.99 6.17
C PRO A 361 -13.44 17.97 4.64
N ASP A 362 -13.04 19.05 3.98
CA ASP A 362 -13.09 19.16 2.50
C ASP A 362 -12.33 18.05 1.79
N ALA A 363 -11.22 17.57 2.37
CA ALA A 363 -10.49 16.43 1.83
C ALA A 363 -11.38 15.18 1.71
N LEU A 364 -12.20 14.90 2.73
CA LEU A 364 -13.13 13.78 2.72
C LEU A 364 -14.29 14.02 1.75
N ARG A 365 -14.82 15.26 1.67
CA ARG A 365 -15.85 15.63 0.68
C ARG A 365 -15.36 15.44 -0.76
N ARG A 366 -14.15 15.91 -1.06
CA ARG A 366 -13.49 15.73 -2.37
C ARG A 366 -13.23 14.27 -2.66
N PHE A 367 -12.78 13.50 -1.67
CA PHE A 367 -12.58 12.06 -1.81
C PHE A 367 -13.88 11.32 -2.16
N MET A 368 -15.00 11.67 -1.50
CA MET A 368 -16.30 11.06 -1.77
C MET A 368 -16.90 11.46 -3.13
N THR A 369 -16.49 12.59 -3.67
CA THR A 369 -16.94 13.11 -4.98
C THR A 369 -15.98 12.83 -6.13
N ASP A 370 -14.82 12.23 -5.87
CA ASP A 370 -13.88 11.82 -6.90
C ASP A 370 -14.42 10.59 -7.66
N ARG A 371 -14.70 10.76 -8.96
CA ARG A 371 -15.26 9.69 -9.81
C ARG A 371 -14.34 8.48 -10.00
N ARG A 372 -13.05 8.64 -9.69
CA ARG A 372 -12.08 7.53 -9.71
C ARG A 372 -12.22 6.63 -8.49
N VAL A 373 -12.93 7.08 -7.45
CA VAL A 373 -13.24 6.29 -6.25
C VAL A 373 -14.66 5.76 -6.37
N THR A 374 -14.83 4.44 -6.27
CA THR A 374 -16.15 3.80 -6.20
C THR A 374 -16.42 3.28 -4.80
N PHE A 375 -17.55 3.69 -4.23
CA PHE A 375 -17.97 3.32 -2.89
C PHE A 375 -18.93 2.12 -2.95
N ALA A 376 -18.44 0.95 -2.55
CA ALA A 376 -19.22 -0.28 -2.47
C ALA A 376 -19.90 -0.39 -1.11
N GLY A 377 -21.20 -0.65 -1.07
CA GLY A 377 -21.94 -0.79 0.18
C GLY A 377 -23.29 -1.47 -0.02
N TYR A 378 -23.88 -1.94 1.08
CA TYR A 378 -25.19 -2.57 1.08
C TYR A 378 -26.29 -1.51 1.26
N ASP A 379 -27.22 -1.40 0.30
CA ASP A 379 -28.19 -0.31 0.22
C ASP A 379 -27.52 1.09 0.12
N VAL A 380 -26.33 1.15 -0.48
CA VAL A 380 -25.48 2.36 -0.54
C VAL A 380 -26.19 3.53 -1.23
N GLY A 381 -27.08 3.26 -2.19
CA GLY A 381 -27.86 4.31 -2.86
C GLY A 381 -28.83 5.01 -1.89
N SER A 382 -29.40 4.26 -0.94
CA SER A 382 -30.26 4.78 0.12
C SER A 382 -29.47 5.65 1.10
N ASP A 383 -28.30 5.16 1.51
CA ASP A 383 -27.40 5.89 2.41
C ASP A 383 -26.91 7.20 1.79
N CYS A 384 -26.53 7.20 0.50
CA CYS A 384 -26.08 8.41 -0.20
C CYS A 384 -27.19 9.47 -0.26
N ARG A 385 -28.45 9.09 -0.54
CA ARG A 385 -29.57 10.04 -0.54
C ARG A 385 -29.77 10.69 0.83
N LYS A 386 -29.70 9.90 1.89
CA LYS A 386 -29.87 10.37 3.26
C LYS A 386 -28.67 11.21 3.74
N LEU A 387 -27.44 10.86 3.36
CA LEU A 387 -26.24 11.66 3.62
C LEU A 387 -26.29 13.02 2.92
N ARG A 388 -26.71 13.06 1.66
CA ARG A 388 -26.93 14.33 0.94
C ARG A 388 -27.96 15.19 1.66
N ALA A 389 -29.12 14.62 2.00
CA ALA A 389 -30.21 15.37 2.64
C ALA A 389 -29.87 15.84 4.06
N GLY A 390 -29.17 15.03 4.85
CA GLY A 390 -28.87 15.32 6.26
C GLY A 390 -27.58 16.09 6.50
N HIS A 391 -26.59 15.95 5.61
CA HIS A 391 -25.21 16.44 5.84
C HIS A 391 -24.59 17.15 4.62
N GLY A 392 -25.33 17.29 3.51
CA GLY A 392 -24.79 17.86 2.26
C GLY A 392 -23.58 17.09 1.75
N LEU A 393 -23.55 15.78 2.00
CA LEU A 393 -22.43 14.89 1.70
C LEU A 393 -22.75 14.09 0.44
N ASP A 394 -22.10 14.44 -0.66
CA ASP A 394 -22.26 13.81 -1.96
C ASP A 394 -21.30 12.64 -2.16
N VAL A 395 -21.78 11.57 -2.80
CA VAL A 395 -20.98 10.44 -3.25
C VAL A 395 -21.14 10.30 -4.76
N ALA A 396 -20.03 10.39 -5.51
CA ALA A 396 -20.09 10.49 -6.97
C ALA A 396 -20.24 9.14 -7.69
N SER A 397 -19.62 8.08 -7.16
CA SER A 397 -19.63 6.75 -7.78
C SER A 397 -19.87 5.68 -6.71
N THR A 398 -20.91 4.88 -6.89
CA THR A 398 -21.34 3.87 -5.93
C THR A 398 -21.50 2.52 -6.59
N MET A 399 -21.24 1.45 -5.84
CA MET A 399 -21.50 0.06 -6.24
C MET A 399 -22.46 -0.57 -5.24
N GLU A 400 -23.69 -0.81 -5.69
CA GLU A 400 -24.72 -1.45 -4.87
C GLU A 400 -24.42 -2.94 -4.72
N LEU A 401 -24.23 -3.39 -3.47
CA LEU A 401 -23.99 -4.80 -3.17
C LEU A 401 -25.29 -5.58 -3.07
N ARG A 402 -26.40 -4.92 -2.70
CA ARG A 402 -27.70 -5.56 -2.63
C ARG A 402 -28.14 -6.03 -4.02
N GLY A 403 -28.40 -7.33 -4.16
CA GLY A 403 -28.78 -7.94 -5.44
C GLY A 403 -27.62 -8.18 -6.40
N ALA A 404 -26.37 -7.82 -6.05
CA ALA A 404 -25.20 -8.14 -6.86
C ALA A 404 -24.90 -9.65 -6.94
N SER A 405 -25.56 -10.45 -6.08
CA SER A 405 -25.49 -11.90 -6.01
C SER A 405 -26.34 -12.66 -7.05
N GLY A 406 -27.21 -11.98 -7.80
CA GLY A 406 -28.18 -12.61 -8.70
C GLY A 406 -29.60 -12.67 -8.12
N LYS A 407 -30.30 -13.81 -8.27
CA LYS A 407 -31.76 -13.96 -8.06
C LYS A 407 -32.27 -13.71 -6.63
N ASP A 408 -31.39 -13.50 -5.66
CA ASP A 408 -31.76 -13.28 -4.26
C ASP A 408 -31.45 -11.85 -3.81
N VAL A 409 -32.44 -10.96 -3.99
CA VAL A 409 -32.38 -9.55 -3.56
C VAL A 409 -32.36 -9.42 -2.02
N ALA A 410 -32.57 -10.53 -1.31
CA ALA A 410 -32.61 -10.62 0.14
C ALA A 410 -31.31 -11.08 0.80
N ALA A 411 -30.28 -11.45 0.02
CA ALA A 411 -29.04 -11.99 0.58
C ALA A 411 -28.34 -10.97 1.49
N SER A 412 -28.05 -11.37 2.73
CA SER A 412 -27.34 -10.52 3.69
C SER A 412 -25.87 -10.31 3.29
N VAL A 413 -25.21 -9.32 3.89
CA VAL A 413 -23.77 -9.06 3.67
C VAL A 413 -22.94 -10.26 4.12
N GLU A 414 -23.36 -10.92 5.20
CA GLU A 414 -22.77 -12.13 5.76
C GLU A 414 -22.89 -13.32 4.82
N GLU A 415 -24.08 -13.54 4.26
CA GLU A 415 -24.32 -14.60 3.27
C GLU A 415 -23.52 -14.36 1.99
N MET A 416 -23.44 -13.11 1.52
CA MET A 416 -22.61 -12.75 0.38
C MET A 416 -21.13 -12.97 0.67
N ALA A 417 -20.64 -12.61 1.86
CA ALA A 417 -19.26 -12.83 2.26
C ALA A 417 -18.91 -14.33 2.29
N ALA A 418 -19.77 -15.15 2.89
CA ALA A 418 -19.59 -16.59 2.93
C ALA A 418 -19.60 -17.21 1.52
N ARG A 419 -20.57 -16.83 0.68
CA ARG A 419 -20.78 -17.44 -0.64
C ARG A 419 -19.80 -16.97 -1.71
N LEU A 420 -19.50 -15.68 -1.77
CA LEU A 420 -18.66 -15.09 -2.84
C LEU A 420 -17.18 -15.03 -2.47
N LEU A 421 -16.87 -14.86 -1.19
CA LEU A 421 -15.50 -14.65 -0.73
C LEU A 421 -14.96 -15.82 0.10
N GLY A 422 -15.78 -16.82 0.42
CA GLY A 422 -15.42 -17.89 1.36
C GLY A 422 -15.17 -17.40 2.79
N LEU A 423 -15.56 -16.16 3.12
CA LEU A 423 -15.32 -15.56 4.42
C LEU A 423 -16.36 -16.06 5.43
N GLN A 424 -15.96 -17.04 6.22
CA GLN A 424 -16.77 -17.57 7.32
C GLN A 424 -16.60 -16.72 8.60
N GLY A 425 -17.59 -16.77 9.49
CA GLY A 425 -17.50 -16.09 10.80
C GLY A 425 -17.68 -14.56 10.75
N VAL A 426 -18.21 -14.03 9.65
CA VAL A 426 -18.73 -12.65 9.61
C VAL A 426 -20.07 -12.65 10.34
N GLU A 427 -20.10 -12.05 11.52
CA GLU A 427 -21.31 -11.93 12.33
C GLU A 427 -21.61 -10.45 12.61
N LYS A 428 -22.76 -9.97 12.14
CA LYS A 428 -23.29 -8.66 12.53
C LYS A 428 -24.63 -8.86 13.21
N THR A 429 -24.68 -8.61 14.51
CA THR A 429 -25.93 -8.76 15.25
C THR A 429 -26.84 -7.56 15.04
N GLU A 430 -28.11 -7.80 14.71
CA GLU A 430 -29.14 -6.76 14.56
C GLU A 430 -29.22 -5.87 15.80
N LYS A 431 -29.03 -6.46 17.00
CA LYS A 431 -28.97 -5.73 18.28
C LYS A 431 -27.93 -4.61 18.30
N ILE A 432 -26.77 -4.81 17.67
CA ILE A 432 -25.72 -3.77 17.58
C ILE A 432 -26.05 -2.79 16.45
N GLY A 433 -26.54 -3.27 15.31
CA GLY A 433 -27.00 -2.40 14.22
C GLY A 433 -28.08 -1.40 14.66
N ALA A 434 -29.02 -1.84 15.49
CA ALA A 434 -30.10 -1.01 16.06
C ALA A 434 -29.71 -0.27 17.36
N SER A 435 -28.43 -0.29 17.75
CA SER A 435 -27.97 0.36 18.98
C SER A 435 -27.89 1.88 18.84
N LYS A 436 -27.58 2.58 19.94
CA LYS A 436 -27.42 4.03 19.95
C LYS A 436 -26.05 4.44 19.38
N TRP A 437 -26.01 4.87 18.13
CA TRP A 437 -24.77 5.22 17.40
C TRP A 437 -24.32 6.67 17.53
N ASP A 438 -25.18 7.57 18.03
CA ASP A 438 -24.90 8.99 18.26
C ASP A 438 -24.31 9.28 19.65
N VAL A 439 -23.71 8.26 20.28
CA VAL A 439 -22.98 8.40 21.54
C VAL A 439 -21.61 9.07 21.32
N ALA A 440 -21.07 9.72 22.35
CA ALA A 440 -19.77 10.39 22.26
C ALA A 440 -18.60 9.41 22.03
N LYS A 441 -18.69 8.23 22.64
CA LYS A 441 -17.70 7.15 22.52
C LYS A 441 -18.41 5.85 22.13
N LEU A 442 -18.06 5.30 20.96
CA LEU A 442 -18.57 4.00 20.51
C LEU A 442 -18.02 2.88 21.38
N SER A 443 -18.83 1.85 21.61
CA SER A 443 -18.36 0.61 22.23
C SER A 443 -17.49 -0.20 21.26
N LYS A 444 -16.59 -1.03 21.80
CA LYS A 444 -15.78 -1.99 21.00
C LYS A 444 -16.62 -2.84 20.05
N LYS A 445 -17.83 -3.24 20.47
CA LYS A 445 -18.78 -4.00 19.64
C LYS A 445 -19.32 -3.18 18.47
N GLN A 446 -19.61 -1.90 18.69
CA GLN A 446 -20.02 -0.97 17.64
C GLN A 446 -18.88 -0.69 16.66
N VAL A 447 -17.66 -0.45 17.16
CA VAL A 447 -16.48 -0.26 16.30
C VAL A 447 -16.24 -1.50 15.45
N ARG A 448 -16.24 -2.71 16.03
CA ARG A 448 -16.12 -3.96 15.29
C ARG A 448 -17.22 -4.12 14.24
N TYR A 449 -18.48 -3.85 14.59
CA TYR A 449 -19.60 -3.92 13.65
C TYR A 449 -19.39 -2.98 12.46
N ALA A 450 -19.03 -1.73 12.72
CA ALA A 450 -18.77 -0.69 11.73
C ALA A 450 -17.61 -1.08 10.79
N CYS A 451 -16.50 -1.57 11.36
CA CYS A 451 -15.36 -2.04 10.58
C CYS A 451 -15.70 -3.28 9.75
N THR A 452 -16.46 -4.23 10.29
CA THR A 452 -16.91 -5.41 9.56
C THR A 452 -17.76 -5.02 8.35
N ASP A 453 -18.69 -4.09 8.53
CA ASP A 453 -19.59 -3.63 7.47
C ASP A 453 -18.82 -3.01 6.30
N ALA A 454 -17.92 -2.08 6.59
CA ALA A 454 -17.11 -1.43 5.57
C ALA A 454 -16.07 -2.39 4.95
N TYR A 455 -15.40 -3.20 5.75
CA TYR A 455 -14.38 -4.14 5.25
C TYR A 455 -14.95 -5.21 4.32
N VAL A 456 -16.06 -5.83 4.72
CA VAL A 456 -16.72 -6.83 3.88
C VAL A 456 -17.27 -6.18 2.61
N SER A 457 -17.82 -4.96 2.71
CA SER A 457 -18.27 -4.21 1.54
C SER A 457 -17.13 -3.89 0.57
N TRP A 458 -15.96 -3.53 1.08
CA TRP A 458 -14.75 -3.34 0.26
C TRP A 458 -14.36 -4.63 -0.46
N ARG A 459 -14.23 -5.75 0.27
CA ARG A 459 -13.87 -7.06 -0.30
C ARG A 459 -14.86 -7.50 -1.39
N LEU A 460 -16.15 -7.36 -1.14
CA LEU A 460 -17.20 -7.69 -2.10
C LEU A 460 -17.11 -6.78 -3.34
N GLY A 461 -16.91 -5.48 -3.15
CA GLY A 461 -16.77 -4.53 -4.25
C GLY A 461 -15.57 -4.83 -5.15
N VAL A 462 -14.42 -5.19 -4.56
CA VAL A 462 -13.23 -5.60 -5.33
C VAL A 462 -13.50 -6.90 -6.09
N HIS A 463 -14.10 -7.89 -5.45
CA HIS A 463 -14.45 -9.16 -6.08
C HIS A 463 -15.40 -8.99 -7.27
N LEU A 464 -16.47 -8.21 -7.11
CA LEU A 464 -17.46 -7.98 -8.15
C LEU A 464 -16.88 -7.17 -9.33
N ARG A 465 -15.98 -6.23 -9.06
CA ARG A 465 -15.26 -5.49 -10.11
C ARG A 465 -14.34 -6.40 -10.92
N GLY A 466 -13.65 -7.35 -10.29
CA GLY A 466 -12.77 -8.31 -10.96
C GLY A 466 -13.50 -9.44 -11.68
N GLY A 467 -14.73 -9.77 -11.25
CA GLY A 467 -15.53 -10.88 -11.79
C GLY A 467 -16.32 -10.57 -13.07
N GLY A 468 -16.42 -9.31 -13.49
CA GLY A 468 -17.24 -8.87 -14.64
C GLY A 468 -16.79 -9.35 -16.04
N GLY A 469 -15.75 -10.19 -16.13
CA GLY A 469 -15.23 -10.75 -17.38
C GLY A 469 -15.59 -12.21 -17.66
N LYS A 470 -16.27 -12.93 -16.73
CA LYS A 470 -16.75 -14.29 -17.00
C LYS A 470 -18.25 -14.26 -17.22
N LYS A 471 -18.66 -14.32 -18.49
CA LYS A 471 -20.02 -14.73 -18.86
C LYS A 471 -20.33 -16.04 -18.12
N SER A 472 -21.52 -16.11 -17.57
CA SER A 472 -22.06 -17.32 -16.94
C SER A 472 -21.99 -18.47 -17.95
N SER A 473 -21.48 -19.64 -17.54
CA SER A 473 -21.42 -20.87 -18.34
C SER A 473 -22.79 -21.37 -18.84
N ARG A 474 -23.87 -20.67 -18.47
CA ARG A 474 -25.24 -20.88 -18.92
C ARG A 474 -25.58 -20.13 -20.22
N GLU A 475 -24.85 -19.05 -20.55
CA GLU A 475 -25.08 -18.30 -21.80
C GLU A 475 -24.31 -18.93 -22.98
N GLU A 476 -23.15 -19.55 -22.74
CA GLU A 476 -22.44 -20.36 -23.75
C GLU A 476 -23.24 -21.61 -24.14
N SER A 477 -24.04 -22.18 -23.23
CA SER A 477 -24.88 -23.33 -23.55
C SER A 477 -26.10 -22.95 -24.39
N ASP A 478 -26.63 -21.74 -24.20
CA ASP A 478 -27.77 -21.23 -24.98
C ASP A 478 -27.32 -20.73 -26.37
N GLU A 479 -26.14 -20.09 -26.51
CA GLU A 479 -25.58 -19.72 -27.82
C GLU A 479 -25.19 -20.95 -28.67
N MET A 480 -24.65 -22.00 -28.03
CA MET A 480 -24.28 -23.25 -28.73
C MET A 480 -25.51 -24.10 -29.12
N ALA A 481 -26.61 -24.00 -28.37
CA ALA A 481 -27.89 -24.64 -28.72
C ALA A 481 -28.61 -23.95 -29.88
N VAL A 482 -28.48 -22.63 -30.01
CA VAL A 482 -29.03 -21.86 -31.15
C VAL A 482 -28.21 -22.08 -32.42
N ALA A 483 -26.88 -22.23 -32.31
CA ALA A 483 -26.01 -22.56 -33.44
C ALA A 483 -26.31 -23.96 -34.01
N ASN A 484 -26.53 -24.97 -33.16
CA ASN A 484 -26.85 -26.33 -33.61
C ASN A 484 -28.25 -26.48 -34.23
N GLN A 485 -29.19 -25.54 -34.00
CA GLN A 485 -30.50 -25.57 -34.65
C GLN A 485 -30.52 -24.89 -36.03
N GLN A 486 -29.44 -24.19 -36.41
CA GLN A 486 -29.29 -23.60 -37.75
C GLN A 486 -28.55 -24.53 -38.74
N GLU A 487 -27.92 -25.61 -38.27
CA GLU A 487 -27.27 -26.61 -39.14
C GLU A 487 -28.16 -27.81 -39.50
N GLU A 488 -29.34 -27.96 -38.88
CA GLU A 488 -30.29 -29.07 -39.15
C GLU A 488 -31.58 -28.66 -39.89
N ASN A 489 -31.66 -27.48 -40.51
CA ASN A 489 -32.81 -27.05 -41.34
C ASN A 489 -32.45 -26.74 -42.79
#